data_AF-A0A5Q2TSK4-F1
#
_entry.id   AF-A0A5Q2TSK4-F1
#
_cell.length_a   1.000
_cell.length_b   1.000
_cell.length_c   1.000
_cell.angle_alpha   90.00
_cell.angle_beta   90.00
_cell.angle_gamma   90.00
#
_symmetry.space_group_name_H-M   'P 1'
#
loop_
_entity.id
_entity.type
_entity.pdbx_description
1 polymer ?
#
loop_
_entity_poly.entity_id
_entity_poly.type
_entity_poly.pdbx_seq_one_letter_code
_entity_poly.pdbx_strand_id
1 'polypeptide(L)'
;MRFEGMLKDCEKVIYHIMHKYQIRDVDGEFYQEGLIALWDAFQNYDPSKSKFSTYAYYGITRSFLNKIRKENRERDQFQRWFNQVTIEDLVVVDELEVDRPLLVDIQKALTDKQWCWFDKFVLKDQSVRKIAEEEGVTENAVKNWGKVARKKIQKVMVEKEYI
;
A
#
# COMPACT_ATOMS: atom_id res chain seq x y z
N MET A 1 43.59 -21.78 -13.08
CA MET A 1 43.26 -21.10 -11.80
C MET A 1 41.86 -21.54 -11.41
N ARG A 2 41.61 -21.99 -10.17
CA ARG A 2 40.23 -22.32 -9.73
C ARG A 2 39.56 -21.05 -9.21
N PHE A 3 38.30 -20.84 -9.57
CA PHE A 3 37.54 -19.64 -9.22
C PHE A 3 37.43 -19.42 -7.70
N GLU A 4 37.21 -20.48 -6.93
CA GLU A 4 37.05 -20.43 -5.46
C GLU A 4 38.25 -19.79 -4.73
N GLY A 5 39.48 -20.04 -5.22
CA GLY A 5 40.68 -19.45 -4.62
C GLY A 5 40.77 -17.95 -4.89
N MET A 6 40.37 -17.53 -6.08
CA MET A 6 40.39 -16.14 -6.51
C MET A 6 39.22 -15.32 -5.90
N LEU A 7 38.09 -15.99 -5.64
CA LEU A 7 36.91 -15.40 -5.03
C LEU A 7 37.23 -14.77 -3.68
N LYS A 8 37.98 -15.47 -2.81
CA LYS A 8 38.38 -14.95 -1.48
C LYS A 8 39.17 -13.65 -1.55
N ASP A 9 40.00 -13.48 -2.59
CA ASP A 9 40.82 -12.28 -2.75
C ASP A 9 40.01 -11.11 -3.35
N CYS A 10 39.03 -11.41 -4.20
CA CYS A 10 38.24 -10.41 -4.90
C CYS A 10 36.96 -10.00 -4.17
N GLU A 11 36.49 -10.80 -3.21
CA GLU A 11 35.32 -10.49 -2.39
C GLU A 11 35.48 -9.16 -1.62
N LYS A 12 36.70 -8.86 -1.14
CA LYS A 12 37.03 -7.57 -0.53
C LYS A 12 36.81 -6.39 -1.47
N VAL A 13 36.97 -6.59 -2.77
CA VAL A 13 36.74 -5.56 -3.79
C VAL A 13 35.24 -5.26 -3.91
N ILE A 14 34.40 -6.28 -3.87
CA ILE A 14 32.93 -6.13 -3.88
C ILE A 14 32.52 -5.26 -2.69
N TYR A 15 32.87 -5.66 -1.46
CA TYR A 15 32.53 -4.88 -0.26
C TYR A 15 33.13 -3.47 -0.26
N HIS A 16 34.37 -3.32 -0.71
CA HIS A 16 35.00 -2.00 -0.84
C HIS A 16 34.19 -1.08 -1.76
N ILE A 17 33.74 -1.58 -2.92
CA ILE A 17 32.94 -0.81 -3.87
C ILE A 17 31.56 -0.51 -3.28
N MET A 18 30.92 -1.46 -2.58
CA MET A 18 29.65 -1.24 -1.87
C MET A 18 29.79 -0.08 -0.87
N HIS A 19 30.83 -0.09 -0.04
CA HIS A 19 31.10 0.99 0.90
C HIS A 19 31.39 2.33 0.21
N LYS A 20 32.18 2.32 -0.88
CA LYS A 20 32.50 3.53 -1.65
C LYS A 20 31.25 4.21 -2.20
N TYR A 21 30.27 3.44 -2.66
CA TYR A 21 29.00 3.96 -3.17
C TYR A 21 27.89 4.03 -2.11
N GLN A 22 28.23 3.83 -0.83
CA GLN A 22 27.29 3.89 0.30
C GLN A 22 26.07 2.95 0.13
N ILE A 23 26.31 1.80 -0.49
CA ILE A 23 25.27 0.80 -0.78
C ILE A 23 24.96 0.05 0.51
N ARG A 24 23.70 0.09 0.91
CA ARG A 24 23.16 -0.75 2.00
C ARG A 24 22.46 -1.95 1.39
N ASP A 25 23.12 -3.09 1.41
CA ASP A 25 22.66 -4.29 0.73
C ASP A 25 22.01 -5.26 1.73
N VAL A 26 20.79 -4.95 2.14
CA VAL A 26 20.08 -5.74 3.16
C VAL A 26 19.78 -7.15 2.64
N ASP A 27 19.36 -7.26 1.38
CA ASP A 27 18.92 -8.51 0.76
C ASP A 27 20.05 -9.21 -0.02
N GLY A 28 21.23 -8.61 -0.09
CA GLY A 28 22.41 -9.19 -0.75
C GLY A 28 22.41 -9.10 -2.28
N GLU A 29 21.56 -8.27 -2.88
CA GLU A 29 21.44 -8.15 -4.33
C GLU A 29 22.70 -7.54 -4.97
N PHE A 30 23.32 -6.54 -4.33
CA PHE A 30 24.56 -5.96 -4.83
C PHE A 30 25.73 -6.92 -4.69
N TYR A 31 25.79 -7.67 -3.60
CA TYR A 31 26.77 -8.74 -3.45
C TYR A 31 26.65 -9.77 -4.58
N GLN A 32 25.44 -10.25 -4.87
CA GLN A 32 25.19 -11.18 -5.97
C GLN A 32 25.58 -10.59 -7.34
N GLU A 33 25.19 -9.35 -7.63
CA GLU A 33 25.57 -8.64 -8.86
C GLU A 33 27.10 -8.52 -8.99
N GLY A 34 27.79 -8.33 -7.87
CA GLY A 34 29.25 -8.27 -7.80
C GLY A 34 29.89 -9.62 -8.10
N LEU A 35 29.33 -10.71 -7.60
CA LEU A 35 29.77 -12.08 -7.89
C LEU A 35 29.60 -12.43 -9.37
N ILE A 36 28.46 -12.07 -9.96
CA ILE A 36 28.19 -12.31 -11.38
C ILE A 36 29.19 -11.54 -12.24
N ALA A 37 29.41 -10.25 -11.95
CA ALA A 37 30.37 -9.43 -12.67
C ALA A 37 31.81 -9.94 -12.50
N LEU A 38 32.16 -10.45 -11.32
CA LEU A 38 33.46 -11.06 -11.07
C LEU A 38 33.64 -12.36 -11.86
N TRP A 39 32.60 -13.20 -11.94
CA TRP A 39 32.61 -14.42 -12.74
C TRP A 39 32.79 -14.11 -14.22
N ASP A 40 32.04 -13.13 -14.75
CA ASP A 40 32.18 -12.69 -16.13
C ASP A 40 33.59 -12.14 -16.42
N ALA A 41 34.12 -11.33 -15.50
CA ALA A 41 35.49 -10.84 -15.59
C ALA A 41 36.51 -11.98 -15.60
N PHE A 42 36.30 -13.04 -14.80
CA PHE A 42 37.16 -14.20 -14.76
C PHE A 42 37.18 -14.98 -16.07
N GLN A 43 36.02 -15.18 -16.70
CA GLN A 43 35.91 -15.90 -17.97
C GLN A 43 36.53 -15.14 -19.14
N ASN A 44 36.37 -13.81 -19.17
CA ASN A 44 36.75 -12.97 -20.30
C ASN A 44 38.07 -12.20 -20.09
N TYR A 45 38.84 -12.54 -19.05
CA TYR A 45 40.07 -11.82 -18.73
C TYR A 45 41.17 -12.09 -19.76
N ASP A 46 41.83 -11.02 -20.18
CA ASP A 46 42.99 -11.04 -21.05
C ASP A 46 44.23 -10.51 -20.30
N PRO A 47 45.20 -11.39 -19.95
CA PRO A 47 46.41 -11.00 -19.24
C PRO A 47 47.29 -9.98 -19.97
N SER A 48 47.14 -9.83 -21.29
CA SER A 48 47.93 -8.88 -22.09
C SER A 48 47.51 -7.42 -21.89
N LYS A 49 46.28 -7.17 -21.40
CA LYS A 49 45.69 -5.82 -21.34
C LYS A 49 45.85 -5.15 -19.98
N SER A 50 45.70 -5.89 -18.89
CA SER A 50 45.79 -5.33 -17.52
C SER A 50 45.97 -6.43 -16.50
N LYS A 51 46.24 -6.07 -15.23
CA LYS A 51 46.10 -7.01 -14.11
C LYS A 51 44.63 -7.40 -13.91
N PHE A 52 44.40 -8.64 -13.48
CA PHE A 52 43.04 -9.15 -13.24
C PHE A 52 42.27 -8.30 -12.24
N SER A 53 42.90 -7.91 -11.12
CA SER A 53 42.25 -7.09 -10.08
C SER A 53 41.73 -5.77 -10.62
N THR A 54 42.47 -5.12 -11.53
CA THR A 54 42.04 -3.90 -12.20
C THR A 54 40.84 -4.17 -13.10
N TYR A 55 40.89 -5.23 -13.91
CA TYR A 55 39.79 -5.59 -14.80
C TYR A 55 38.50 -5.92 -14.04
N ALA A 56 38.61 -6.76 -13.00
CA ALA A 56 37.50 -7.12 -12.12
C ALA A 56 36.92 -5.91 -11.38
N TYR A 57 37.76 -5.00 -10.86
CA TYR A 57 37.31 -3.76 -10.23
C TYR A 57 36.43 -2.93 -11.18
N TYR A 58 36.85 -2.74 -12.42
CA TYR A 58 36.07 -2.01 -13.42
C TYR A 58 34.77 -2.74 -13.78
N GLY A 59 34.82 -4.07 -13.94
CA GLY A 59 33.63 -4.89 -14.21
C GLY A 59 32.57 -4.77 -13.12
N ILE A 60 32.97 -4.97 -11.86
CA ILE A 60 32.07 -4.86 -10.70
C ILE A 60 31.56 -3.43 -10.51
N THR A 61 32.43 -2.43 -10.65
CA THR A 61 32.01 -1.02 -10.54
C THR A 61 30.96 -0.69 -11.60
N ARG A 62 31.14 -1.17 -12.83
CA ARG A 62 30.20 -0.95 -13.93
C ARG A 62 28.86 -1.64 -13.66
N SER A 63 28.85 -2.89 -13.18
CA SER A 63 27.60 -3.59 -12.87
C SER A 63 26.82 -2.86 -11.78
N PHE A 64 27.50 -2.42 -10.72
CA PHE A 64 26.87 -1.66 -9.63
C PHE A 64 26.27 -0.34 -10.10
N LEU A 65 27.01 0.44 -10.88
CA LEU A 65 26.50 1.70 -11.43
C LEU A 65 25.29 1.48 -12.33
N ASN A 66 25.25 0.37 -13.07
CA ASN A 66 24.09 0.03 -13.90
C ASN A 66 22.88 -0.36 -13.04
N LYS A 67 23.08 -1.15 -11.99
CA LYS A 67 22.04 -1.52 -11.03
C LYS A 67 21.45 -0.29 -10.33
N ILE A 68 22.29 0.58 -9.78
CA ILE A 68 21.86 1.87 -9.16
C ILE A 68 21.04 2.71 -10.14
N ARG A 69 21.49 2.84 -11.40
CA ARG A 69 20.75 3.60 -12.43
C ARG A 69 19.41 2.97 -12.78
N LYS A 70 19.29 1.64 -12.72
CA LYS A 70 18.03 0.93 -12.97
C LYS A 70 17.06 1.17 -11.82
N GLU A 71 17.50 0.96 -10.57
CA GLU A 71 16.69 1.18 -9.37
C GLU A 71 16.20 2.64 -9.26
N ASN A 72 17.06 3.62 -9.56
CA ASN A 72 16.65 5.03 -9.58
C ASN A 72 15.58 5.31 -10.63
N ARG A 73 15.67 4.71 -11.82
CA ARG A 73 14.64 4.87 -12.86
C ARG A 73 13.31 4.27 -12.45
N GLU A 74 13.32 3.09 -11.84
CA GLU A 74 12.12 2.42 -11.34
C GLU A 74 11.48 3.24 -10.22
N ARG A 75 12.29 3.76 -9.29
CA ARG A 75 11.83 4.68 -8.24
C ARG A 75 11.21 5.96 -8.81
N ASP A 76 11.85 6.58 -9.79
CA ASP A 76 11.32 7.80 -10.44
C ASP A 76 10.01 7.51 -11.20
N GLN A 77 9.90 6.36 -11.86
CA GLN A 77 8.65 5.93 -12.50
C GLN A 77 7.55 5.71 -11.47
N PHE A 78 7.84 5.00 -10.39
CA PHE A 78 6.90 4.79 -9.30
C PHE A 78 6.44 6.11 -8.68
N GLN A 79 7.38 7.03 -8.39
CA GLN A 79 7.05 8.34 -7.83
C GLN A 79 6.18 9.17 -8.78
N ARG A 80 6.46 9.14 -10.09
CA ARG A 80 5.63 9.83 -11.09
C ARG A 80 4.22 9.26 -11.13
N TRP A 81 4.09 7.94 -11.13
CA TRP A 81 2.78 7.27 -11.05
C TRP A 81 2.05 7.67 -9.77
N PHE A 82 2.71 7.56 -8.61
CA PHE A 82 2.13 7.93 -7.32
C PHE A 82 1.66 9.38 -7.27
N ASN A 83 2.39 10.31 -7.89
CA ASN A 83 2.01 11.72 -7.96
C ASN A 83 0.82 11.99 -8.89
N GLN A 84 0.52 11.08 -9.82
CA GLN A 84 -0.60 11.20 -10.75
C GLN A 84 -1.88 10.57 -10.19
N VAL A 85 -1.76 9.58 -9.31
CA VAL A 85 -2.90 8.90 -8.68
C VAL A 85 -3.55 9.83 -7.66
N THR A 86 -4.86 10.05 -7.84
CA THR A 86 -5.71 10.77 -6.89
C THR A 86 -6.42 9.79 -5.94
N ILE A 87 -6.96 10.31 -4.84
CA ILE A 87 -7.81 9.50 -3.94
C ILE A 87 -9.01 8.93 -4.72
N GLU A 88 -9.55 9.68 -5.68
CA GLU A 88 -10.67 9.26 -6.53
C GLU A 88 -10.32 8.04 -7.39
N ASP A 89 -9.07 7.90 -7.85
CA ASP A 89 -8.60 6.73 -8.60
C ASP A 89 -8.48 5.45 -7.74
N LEU A 90 -8.44 5.60 -6.42
CA LEU A 90 -8.29 4.50 -5.45
C LEU A 90 -9.60 4.14 -4.74
N VAL A 91 -10.62 5.00 -4.86
CA VAL A 91 -11.94 4.76 -4.27
C VAL A 91 -12.80 4.00 -5.27
N VAL A 92 -13.05 2.73 -4.98
CA VAL A 92 -14.22 2.05 -5.53
C VAL A 92 -15.42 2.65 -4.79
N VAL A 93 -16.18 3.51 -5.48
CA VAL A 93 -17.50 3.89 -4.98
C VAL A 93 -18.35 2.64 -5.08
N ASP A 94 -18.49 1.95 -3.96
CA ASP A 94 -19.59 1.01 -3.78
C ASP A 94 -20.85 1.88 -3.78
N GLU A 95 -21.42 2.09 -4.96
CA GLU A 95 -22.79 2.60 -5.07
C GLU A 95 -23.66 1.51 -4.46
N LEU A 96 -23.78 1.53 -3.12
CA LEU A 96 -24.87 0.84 -2.45
C LEU A 96 -26.11 1.29 -3.20
N GLU A 97 -26.75 0.39 -3.94
CA GLU A 97 -28.06 0.59 -4.53
C GLU A 97 -29.06 0.69 -3.38
N VAL A 98 -29.01 1.80 -2.64
CA VAL A 98 -29.95 2.05 -1.58
C VAL A 98 -31.26 2.34 -2.28
N ASP A 99 -32.21 1.42 -2.13
CA ASP A 99 -33.54 1.55 -2.71
C ASP A 99 -34.19 2.84 -2.19
N ARG A 100 -34.17 3.87 -3.04
CA ARG A 100 -34.67 5.21 -2.72
C ARG A 100 -36.17 5.17 -2.36
N PRO A 101 -37.02 4.42 -3.08
CA PRO A 101 -38.41 4.19 -2.67
C PRO A 101 -38.55 3.65 -1.23
N LEU A 102 -37.77 2.64 -0.84
CA LEU A 102 -37.81 2.07 0.51
C LEU A 102 -37.40 3.11 1.56
N LEU A 103 -36.35 3.90 1.31
CA LEU A 103 -35.95 4.97 2.22
C LEU A 103 -37.06 5.99 2.46
N VAL A 104 -37.76 6.38 1.39
CA VAL A 104 -38.88 7.33 1.48
C VAL A 104 -40.02 6.75 2.31
N ASP A 105 -40.31 5.46 2.16
CA ASP A 105 -41.37 4.80 2.92
C ASP A 105 -41.00 4.62 4.39
N ILE A 106 -39.73 4.30 4.69
CA ILE A 106 -39.20 4.30 6.06
C ILE A 106 -39.33 5.71 6.67
N GLN A 107 -38.92 6.76 5.94
CA GLN A 107 -38.99 8.14 6.41
C GLN A 107 -40.42 8.53 6.81
N LYS A 108 -41.42 8.17 5.99
CA LYS A 108 -42.84 8.45 6.27
C LYS A 108 -43.37 7.72 7.51
N ALA A 109 -42.84 6.54 7.84
CA ALA A 109 -43.31 5.75 8.98
C ALA A 109 -42.73 6.23 10.33
N LEU A 110 -41.58 6.90 10.31
CA LEU A 110 -40.85 7.35 11.49
C LEU A 110 -41.25 8.76 11.93
N THR A 111 -41.16 9.05 13.22
CA THR A 111 -41.23 10.43 13.74
C THR A 111 -39.89 11.13 13.56
N ASP A 112 -39.85 12.47 13.65
CA ASP A 112 -38.60 13.24 13.48
C ASP A 112 -37.43 12.75 14.33
N LYS A 113 -37.69 12.39 15.59
CA LYS A 113 -36.66 11.84 16.49
C LYS A 113 -36.24 10.40 16.13
N GLN A 114 -37.15 9.61 15.59
CA GLN A 114 -36.84 8.26 15.08
C GLN A 114 -36.07 8.33 13.76
N TRP A 115 -36.42 9.28 12.88
CA TRP A 115 -35.71 9.55 11.64
C TRP A 115 -34.32 10.13 11.91
N CYS A 116 -34.18 11.05 12.88
CA CYS A 116 -32.88 11.55 13.32
C CYS A 116 -31.96 10.42 13.78
N TRP A 117 -32.49 9.47 14.56
CA TRP A 117 -31.74 8.25 14.89
C TRP A 117 -31.38 7.45 13.64
N PHE A 118 -32.32 7.22 12.71
CA PHE A 118 -32.06 6.43 11.50
C PHE A 118 -30.98 7.08 10.61
N ASP A 119 -31.10 8.37 10.30
CA ASP A 119 -30.12 9.12 9.50
C ASP A 119 -28.74 9.15 10.16
N LYS A 120 -28.66 9.54 11.44
CA LYS A 120 -27.37 9.72 12.11
C LYS A 120 -26.70 8.41 12.49
N PHE A 121 -27.45 7.44 13.03
CA PHE A 121 -26.89 6.18 13.50
C PHE A 121 -26.78 5.14 12.38
N VAL A 122 -27.80 4.97 11.54
CA VAL A 122 -27.83 3.90 10.53
C VAL A 122 -27.17 4.33 9.21
N LEU A 123 -27.47 5.54 8.71
CA LEU A 123 -26.91 5.99 7.42
C LEU A 123 -25.52 6.62 7.55
N LYS A 124 -25.23 7.30 8.66
CA LYS A 124 -23.98 8.06 8.87
C LYS A 124 -23.01 7.43 9.88
N ASP A 125 -23.34 6.24 10.39
CA ASP A 125 -22.54 5.45 11.33
C ASP A 125 -22.03 6.25 12.56
N GLN A 126 -22.83 7.22 13.04
CA GLN A 126 -22.48 8.00 14.22
C GLN A 126 -22.75 7.22 15.50
N SER A 127 -21.93 7.44 16.53
CA SER A 127 -22.15 6.82 17.83
C SER A 127 -23.37 7.43 18.55
N VAL A 128 -24.06 6.60 19.34
CA VAL A 128 -25.20 7.04 20.17
C VAL A 128 -24.83 8.23 21.07
N ARG A 129 -23.59 8.23 21.61
CA ARG A 129 -23.07 9.31 22.43
C ARG A 129 -23.00 10.62 21.66
N LYS A 130 -22.43 10.61 20.45
CA LYS A 130 -22.33 11.81 19.60
C LYS A 130 -23.71 12.37 19.25
N ILE A 131 -24.66 11.50 18.91
CA ILE A 131 -26.04 11.89 18.61
C ILE A 131 -26.71 12.52 19.84
N ALA A 132 -26.49 11.96 21.03
CA ALA A 132 -27.04 12.49 22.28
C ALA A 132 -26.49 13.88 22.61
N GLU A 133 -25.19 14.09 22.42
CA GLU A 133 -24.52 15.39 22.57
C GLU A 133 -25.05 16.42 21.56
N GLU A 134 -25.18 16.06 20.28
CA GLU A 134 -25.70 16.96 19.22
C GLU A 134 -27.18 17.34 19.42
N GLU A 135 -28.01 16.39 19.86
CA GLU A 135 -29.45 16.62 20.04
C GLU A 135 -29.80 17.15 21.44
N GLY A 136 -28.81 17.29 22.34
CA GLY A 136 -29.00 17.77 23.71
C GLY A 136 -29.85 16.83 24.58
N VAL A 137 -29.76 15.51 24.35
CA VAL A 137 -30.56 14.49 25.06
C VAL A 137 -29.66 13.47 25.76
N THR A 138 -30.26 12.56 26.53
CA THR A 138 -29.52 11.43 27.13
C THR A 138 -29.30 10.32 26.11
N GLU A 139 -28.21 9.56 26.25
CA GLU A 139 -27.96 8.37 25.43
C GLU A 139 -29.12 7.35 25.47
N ASN A 140 -29.79 7.25 26.62
CA ASN A 140 -30.95 6.37 26.79
C ASN A 140 -32.14 6.82 25.93
N ALA A 141 -32.33 8.13 25.72
CA ALA A 141 -33.35 8.64 24.81
C ALA A 141 -33.07 8.23 23.37
N VAL A 142 -31.83 8.38 22.91
CA VAL A 142 -31.40 7.96 21.56
C VAL A 142 -31.56 6.45 21.36
N LYS A 143 -31.17 5.64 22.34
CA LYS A 143 -31.39 4.18 22.33
C LYS A 143 -32.88 3.83 22.24
N ASN A 144 -33.73 4.57 22.96
CA ASN A 144 -35.18 4.37 22.91
C ASN A 144 -35.79 4.74 21.56
N TRP A 145 -35.31 5.82 20.91
CA TRP A 145 -35.72 6.16 19.54
C TRP A 145 -35.43 5.01 18.58
N GLY A 146 -34.23 4.43 18.65
CA GLY A 146 -33.87 3.27 17.84
C GLY A 146 -34.70 2.02 18.14
N LYS A 147 -34.98 1.73 19.42
CA LYS A 147 -35.81 0.58 19.82
C LYS A 147 -37.22 0.64 19.21
N VAL A 148 -37.84 1.82 19.18
CA VAL A 148 -39.18 2.00 18.59
C VAL A 148 -39.12 2.08 17.07
N ALA A 149 -38.11 2.77 16.52
CA ALA A 149 -37.91 2.90 15.08
C ALA A 149 -37.74 1.55 14.39
N ARG A 150 -36.92 0.64 14.94
CA ARG A 150 -36.69 -0.70 14.38
C ARG A 150 -37.97 -1.49 14.13
N LYS A 151 -38.93 -1.44 15.06
CA LYS A 151 -40.23 -2.13 14.90
C LYS A 151 -41.04 -1.58 13.73
N LYS A 152 -41.00 -0.27 13.53
CA LYS A 152 -41.70 0.40 12.41
C LYS A 152 -41.01 0.12 11.09
N ILE A 153 -39.68 0.21 11.04
CA ILE A 153 -38.86 -0.11 9.87
C ILE A 153 -39.13 -1.56 9.44
N GLN A 154 -39.10 -2.50 10.39
CA GLN A 154 -39.39 -3.90 10.11
C GLN A 154 -40.78 -4.09 9.48
N LYS A 155 -41.80 -3.39 9.99
CA LYS A 155 -43.15 -3.44 9.41
C LYS A 155 -43.16 -2.94 7.96
N VAL A 156 -42.51 -1.81 7.67
CA VAL A 156 -42.39 -1.28 6.31
C VAL A 156 -41.65 -2.25 5.39
N MET A 157 -40.57 -2.87 5.87
CA MET A 157 -39.80 -3.83 5.07
C MET A 157 -40.59 -5.10 4.73
N VAL A 158 -41.40 -5.61 5.67
CA VAL A 158 -42.32 -6.74 5.42
C VAL A 158 -43.42 -6.35 4.43
N GLU A 159 -44.04 -5.18 4.59
CA GLU A 159 -45.09 -4.68 3.68
C GLU A 159 -44.60 -4.47 2.25
N LYS A 160 -43.29 -4.25 2.09
CA LYS A 160 -42.62 -4.02 0.80
C LYS A 160 -41.86 -5.26 0.30
N GLU A 161 -42.03 -6.41 0.95
CA GLU A 161 -41.44 -7.69 0.57
C GLU A 161 -39.90 -7.70 0.53
N TYR A 162 -39.24 -6.88 1.34
CA TYR A 162 -37.77 -6.88 1.50
C TYR A 162 -37.28 -7.97 2.45
N ILE A 163 -38.14 -8.41 3.39
CA ILE A 163 -37.89 -9.45 4.40
C ILE A 163 -39.16 -10.24 4.71
#